data_AF-A0A450UPW0-F1
#
_entry.id   AF-A0A450UPW0-F1
#
_cell.length_a   1.000
_cell.length_b   1.000
_cell.length_c   1.000
_cell.angle_alpha   90.00
_cell.angle_beta   90.00
_cell.angle_gamma   90.00
#
_symmetry.space_group_name_H-M   'P 1'
#
loop_
_entity.id
_entity.type
_entity.pdbx_description
1 polymer ?
#
loop_
_entity_poly.entity_id
_entity_poly.type
_entity_poly.pdbx_seq_one_letter_code
_entity_poly.pdbx_strand_id
1 'polypeptide(L)'
;MLWLQAFDNQPGMSIPFRALDYDRIREWLARILALDPRGQYPLLVASRLYAQVPVPDKQRAMLAFVYERFFDDPNRRWPWLAHGVILARYRLNDLSLALKYATALTNHATDPHVPYWVRGMTITLLEEMGEIESARVLIGKLIKHGTLTDSNEIRFLERGLDEKIGQQK
;
A
#
# COMPACT_ATOMS: atom_id res chain seq x y z
N MET A 1 6.34 -20.69 -14.91
CA MET A 1 7.21 -20.25 -13.80
C MET A 1 7.12 -21.28 -12.68
N LEU A 2 7.99 -22.30 -12.64
CA LEU A 2 7.93 -23.40 -11.65
C LEU A 2 9.33 -23.93 -11.26
N TRP A 3 10.38 -23.11 -11.39
CA TRP A 3 11.77 -23.55 -11.16
C TRP A 3 12.63 -22.57 -10.36
N LEU A 4 12.00 -21.59 -9.69
CA LEU A 4 12.70 -20.64 -8.81
C LEU A 4 12.24 -20.74 -7.34
N GLN A 5 11.35 -21.69 -7.04
CA GLN A 5 10.85 -21.94 -5.68
C GLN A 5 11.83 -22.75 -4.81
N ALA A 6 12.93 -23.27 -5.39
CA ALA A 6 13.83 -24.21 -4.74
C ALA A 6 15.16 -23.61 -4.26
N PHE A 7 15.40 -22.29 -4.42
CA PHE A 7 16.66 -21.70 -3.92
C PHE A 7 16.66 -21.45 -2.41
N ASP A 8 15.49 -21.22 -1.80
CA ASP A 8 15.35 -20.98 -0.36
C ASP A 8 15.20 -22.28 0.47
N ASN A 9 14.98 -23.42 -0.18
CA ASN A 9 14.78 -24.71 0.49
C ASN A 9 15.86 -25.72 0.07
N GLN A 10 17.11 -25.41 0.41
CA GLN A 10 18.20 -26.37 0.29
C GLN A 10 18.09 -27.40 1.44
N PRO A 11 18.10 -28.71 1.15
CA PRO A 11 18.16 -29.73 2.20
C PRO A 11 19.41 -29.49 3.08
N GLY A 12 19.21 -29.13 4.35
CA GLY A 12 20.28 -28.99 5.34
C GLY A 12 20.56 -27.57 5.85
N MET A 13 20.06 -26.51 5.21
CA MET A 13 20.14 -25.13 5.73
C MET A 13 18.81 -24.39 5.53
N SER A 14 17.98 -24.34 6.57
CA SER A 14 16.82 -23.44 6.61
C SER A 14 17.26 -22.09 7.17
N ILE A 15 17.57 -21.14 6.29
CA ILE A 15 17.87 -19.76 6.72
C ILE A 15 16.54 -19.08 7.04
N PRO A 16 16.31 -18.61 8.27
CA PRO A 16 15.06 -17.93 8.59
C PRO A 16 14.98 -16.61 7.82
N PHE A 17 13.79 -16.20 7.38
CA PHE A 17 13.62 -14.95 6.59
C PHE A 17 14.24 -13.71 7.27
N ARG A 18 14.23 -13.65 8.60
CA ARG A 18 14.90 -12.59 9.38
C ARG A 18 16.41 -12.53 9.24
N ALA A 19 17.08 -13.57 8.77
CA ALA A 19 18.53 -13.63 8.57
C ALA A 19 18.93 -13.36 7.10
N LEU A 20 17.97 -13.27 6.18
CA LEU A 20 18.25 -12.96 4.78
C LEU A 20 18.72 -11.52 4.60
N ASP A 21 19.54 -11.31 3.58
CA ASP A 21 19.97 -9.99 3.10
C ASP A 21 18.86 -9.38 2.23
N TYR A 22 18.22 -8.34 2.74
CA TYR A 22 17.06 -7.73 2.10
C TYR A 22 17.44 -6.86 0.90
N ASP A 23 18.68 -6.38 0.83
CA ASP A 23 19.16 -5.65 -0.34
C ASP A 23 19.33 -6.62 -1.52
N ARG A 24 19.90 -7.80 -1.27
CA ARG A 24 19.94 -8.88 -2.27
C ARG A 24 18.55 -9.35 -2.70
N ILE A 25 17.60 -9.47 -1.77
CA ILE A 25 16.21 -9.81 -2.11
C ILE A 25 15.61 -8.73 -3.02
N ARG A 26 15.79 -7.44 -2.72
CA ARG A 26 15.29 -6.34 -3.56
C ARG A 26 15.87 -6.41 -4.96
N GLU A 27 17.17 -6.62 -5.09
CA GLU A 27 17.84 -6.76 -6.39
C GLU A 27 17.29 -7.96 -7.17
N TRP A 28 17.14 -9.11 -6.52
CA TRP A 28 16.59 -10.30 -7.15
C TRP A 28 15.15 -10.10 -7.63
N LEU A 29 14.27 -9.55 -6.78
CA LEU A 29 12.89 -9.23 -7.17
C LEU A 29 12.85 -8.20 -8.30
N ALA A 30 13.73 -7.20 -8.28
CA ALA A 30 13.87 -6.22 -9.35
C ALA A 30 14.31 -6.88 -10.67
N ARG A 31 15.23 -7.85 -10.62
CA ARG A 31 15.65 -8.61 -11.81
C ARG A 31 14.50 -9.44 -12.38
N ILE A 32 13.69 -10.07 -11.54
CA ILE A 32 12.50 -10.80 -12.01
C ILE A 32 11.52 -9.85 -12.72
N LEU A 33 11.27 -8.66 -12.15
CA LEU A 33 10.44 -7.65 -12.81
C LEU A 33 11.06 -7.11 -14.10
N ALA A 34 12.38 -7.01 -14.19
CA ALA A 34 13.03 -6.62 -15.44
C ALA A 34 12.86 -7.66 -16.55
N LEU A 35 12.81 -8.95 -16.19
CA LEU A 35 12.56 -10.05 -17.12
C LEU A 35 11.08 -10.19 -17.50
N ASP A 36 10.17 -9.93 -16.56
CA ASP A 36 8.72 -9.87 -16.78
C ASP A 36 8.13 -8.60 -16.16
N PRO A 37 8.08 -7.48 -16.92
CA PRO A 37 7.57 -6.20 -16.42
C PRO A 37 6.09 -6.23 -16.03
N ARG A 38 5.32 -7.18 -16.59
CA ARG A 38 3.89 -7.33 -16.29
C ARG A 38 3.64 -8.24 -15.09
N GLY A 39 4.68 -8.93 -14.61
CA GLY A 39 4.65 -9.84 -13.49
C GLY A 39 4.21 -9.17 -12.19
N GLN A 40 3.26 -9.79 -11.51
CA GLN A 40 2.75 -9.34 -10.20
C GLN A 40 3.41 -10.08 -9.03
N TYR A 41 4.01 -11.24 -9.33
CA TYR A 41 4.57 -12.13 -8.32
C TYR A 41 5.66 -11.48 -7.45
N PRO A 42 6.61 -10.69 -7.99
CA PRO A 42 7.63 -10.06 -7.15
C PRO A 42 7.06 -9.09 -6.10
N LEU A 43 5.97 -8.38 -6.44
CA LEU A 43 5.30 -7.44 -5.53
C LEU A 43 4.44 -8.18 -4.51
N LEU A 44 3.77 -9.27 -4.93
CA LEU A 44 3.07 -10.18 -4.01
C LEU A 44 4.03 -10.71 -2.95
N VAL A 45 5.18 -11.27 -3.34
CA VAL A 45 6.13 -11.88 -2.39
C VAL A 45 6.80 -10.81 -1.52
N ALA A 46 7.18 -9.66 -2.07
CA ALA A 46 7.70 -8.54 -1.27
C ALA A 46 6.73 -8.14 -0.15
N SER A 47 5.46 -7.92 -0.50
CA SER A 47 4.43 -7.43 0.41
C SER A 47 3.88 -8.50 1.37
N ARG A 48 3.71 -9.75 0.92
CA ARG A 48 3.08 -10.82 1.72
C ARG A 48 4.03 -11.84 2.31
N LEU A 49 5.29 -11.91 1.89
CA LEU A 49 6.25 -12.84 2.50
C LEU A 49 7.33 -12.07 3.24
N TYR A 50 8.13 -11.30 2.51
CA TYR A 50 9.30 -10.65 3.07
C TYR A 50 8.94 -9.47 3.99
N ALA A 51 7.81 -8.79 3.79
CA ALA A 51 7.34 -7.74 4.71
C ALA A 51 6.61 -8.26 5.97
N GLN A 52 6.37 -9.57 6.10
CA GLN A 52 5.74 -10.14 7.31
C GLN A 52 6.75 -10.49 8.42
N VAL A 53 8.05 -10.35 8.14
CA VAL A 53 9.10 -10.60 9.14
C VAL A 53 9.03 -9.50 10.22
N PRO A 54 9.06 -9.84 11.52
CA PRO A 54 8.95 -8.88 12.63
C PRO A 54 10.27 -8.12 12.86
N VAL A 55 10.79 -7.49 11.81
CA VAL A 55 11.99 -6.65 11.82
C VAL A 55 11.62 -5.36 11.06
N PRO A 56 11.33 -4.24 11.77
CA PRO A 56 10.75 -3.04 11.15
C PRO A 56 11.51 -2.52 9.93
N ASP A 57 12.84 -2.52 9.97
CA ASP A 57 13.66 -2.02 8.85
C ASP A 57 13.52 -2.87 7.59
N LYS A 58 13.40 -4.19 7.78
CA LYS A 58 13.16 -5.15 6.70
C LYS A 58 11.76 -5.01 6.10
N GLN A 59 10.77 -4.76 6.94
CA GLN A 59 9.41 -4.44 6.48
C GLN A 59 9.43 -3.15 5.67
N ARG A 60 10.04 -2.08 6.19
CA ARG A 60 10.18 -0.80 5.49
C ARG A 60 10.89 -0.96 4.14
N ALA A 61 11.97 -1.74 4.07
CA ALA A 61 12.69 -2.00 2.82
C ALA A 61 11.80 -2.67 1.76
N MET A 62 10.99 -3.66 2.13
CA MET A 62 10.07 -4.32 1.20
C MET A 62 8.90 -3.41 0.81
N LEU A 63 8.36 -2.64 1.75
CA LEU A 63 7.31 -1.67 1.45
C LEU A 63 7.82 -0.57 0.51
N ALA A 64 9.04 -0.08 0.72
CA ALA A 64 9.69 0.88 -0.17
C ALA A 64 9.88 0.31 -1.57
N PHE A 65 10.32 -0.94 -1.70
CA PHE A 65 10.40 -1.62 -3.00
C PHE A 65 9.04 -1.69 -3.71
N VAL A 66 7.97 -2.06 -3.01
CA VAL A 66 6.62 -2.10 -3.59
C VAL A 66 6.16 -0.71 -4.02
N TYR A 67 6.44 0.31 -3.22
CA TYR A 67 6.13 1.71 -3.53
C TYR A 67 6.89 2.23 -4.75
N GLU A 68 8.20 1.99 -4.83
CA GLU A 68 9.02 2.36 -5.99
C GLU A 68 8.47 1.74 -7.28
N ARG A 69 8.11 0.45 -7.22
CA ARG A 69 7.58 -0.29 -8.38
C ARG A 69 6.12 0.02 -8.68
N PHE A 70 5.36 0.55 -7.75
CA PHE A 70 3.95 0.88 -8.00
C PHE A 70 3.79 1.86 -9.17
N PHE A 71 4.69 2.83 -9.30
CA PHE A 71 4.61 3.88 -10.34
C PHE A 71 4.79 3.37 -11.76
N ASP A 72 5.40 2.20 -11.98
CA ASP A 72 5.57 1.64 -13.33
C ASP A 72 4.23 1.19 -13.94
N ASP A 73 3.28 0.73 -13.11
CA ASP A 73 1.96 0.25 -13.56
C ASP A 73 0.92 0.40 -12.44
N PRO A 74 0.52 1.65 -12.08
CA PRO A 74 -0.30 1.93 -10.89
C PRO A 74 -1.64 1.21 -10.90
N ASN A 75 -2.27 1.11 -12.07
CA ASN A 75 -3.61 0.53 -12.24
C ASN A 75 -3.62 -0.99 -12.09
N ARG A 76 -2.47 -1.67 -12.21
CA ARG A 76 -2.37 -3.12 -11.98
C ARG A 76 -1.68 -3.46 -10.67
N ARG A 77 -0.79 -2.59 -10.18
CA ARG A 77 0.03 -2.80 -8.98
C ARG A 77 -0.60 -2.25 -7.69
N TRP A 78 -1.74 -1.55 -7.78
CA TRP A 78 -2.45 -1.01 -6.61
C TRP A 78 -2.71 -2.02 -5.47
N PRO A 79 -3.02 -3.32 -5.70
CA PRO A 79 -3.33 -4.22 -4.58
C PRO A 79 -2.15 -4.41 -3.62
N TRP A 80 -0.93 -4.39 -4.15
CA TRP A 80 0.29 -4.59 -3.37
C TRP A 80 0.63 -3.36 -2.54
N LEU A 81 0.45 -2.17 -3.11
CA LEU A 81 0.64 -0.93 -2.36
C LEU A 81 -0.47 -0.73 -1.32
N ALA A 82 -1.72 -1.10 -1.62
CA ALA A 82 -2.81 -1.10 -0.64
C ALA A 82 -2.50 -2.04 0.54
N HIS A 83 -1.95 -3.23 0.28
CA HIS A 83 -1.45 -4.09 1.36
C HIS A 83 -0.32 -3.43 2.15
N GLY A 84 0.56 -2.69 1.48
CA GLY A 84 1.63 -1.91 2.12
C GLY A 84 1.12 -0.81 3.05
N VAL A 85 0.01 -0.13 2.71
CA VAL A 85 -0.66 0.84 3.59
C VAL A 85 -1.12 0.15 4.88
N ILE A 86 -1.75 -1.02 4.77
CA ILE A 86 -2.24 -1.79 5.92
C ILE A 86 -1.06 -2.20 6.83
N LEU A 87 0.04 -2.67 6.25
CA LEU A 87 1.23 -3.03 7.01
C LEU A 87 1.89 -1.82 7.69
N ALA A 88 2.01 -0.70 6.98
CA ALA A 88 2.52 0.55 7.55
C ALA A 88 1.67 1.01 8.74
N ARG A 89 0.34 0.96 8.59
CA ARG A 89 -0.61 1.37 9.62
C ARG A 89 -0.59 0.47 10.86
N TYR A 90 -0.73 -0.84 10.70
CA TYR A 90 -1.00 -1.74 11.84
C TYR A 90 0.22 -2.52 12.33
N ARG A 91 1.24 -2.73 11.51
CA ARG A 91 2.46 -3.47 11.91
C ARG A 91 3.58 -2.53 12.29
N LEU A 92 3.82 -1.50 11.49
CA LEU A 92 4.86 -0.50 11.76
C LEU A 92 4.37 0.64 12.67
N ASN A 93 3.05 0.79 12.83
CA ASN A 93 2.43 1.94 13.52
C ASN A 93 2.95 3.28 12.98
N ASP A 94 3.21 3.33 11.68
CA ASP A 94 3.80 4.47 10.97
C ASP A 94 2.73 5.09 10.08
N LEU A 95 1.90 5.94 10.70
CA LEU A 95 0.77 6.59 10.02
C LEU A 95 1.24 7.52 8.89
N SER A 96 2.40 8.18 9.06
CA SER A 96 2.98 9.03 8.02
C SER A 96 3.36 8.22 6.78
N LEU A 97 3.98 7.04 6.97
CA LEU A 97 4.28 6.14 5.85
C LEU A 97 3.00 5.59 5.20
N ALA A 98 2.01 5.20 6.01
CA ALA A 98 0.72 4.75 5.51
C ALA A 98 0.03 5.82 4.66
N LEU A 99 0.03 7.08 5.13
CA LEU A 99 -0.57 8.21 4.42
C LEU A 99 0.16 8.50 3.11
N LYS A 100 1.50 8.44 3.10
CA LYS A 100 2.30 8.59 1.87
C LYS A 100 1.87 7.58 0.79
N TYR A 101 1.72 6.31 1.18
CA TYR A 101 1.33 5.24 0.27
C TYR A 101 -0.13 5.34 -0.17
N ALA A 102 -1.04 5.66 0.75
CA ALA A 102 -2.44 5.86 0.43
C ALA A 102 -2.65 7.04 -0.53
N THR A 103 -1.94 8.15 -0.30
CA THR A 103 -1.97 9.31 -1.19
C THR A 103 -1.50 8.96 -2.60
N ALA A 104 -0.47 8.12 -2.73
CA ALA A 104 -0.03 7.64 -4.04
C ALA A 104 -1.08 6.76 -4.73
N LEU A 105 -1.78 5.90 -3.99
CA LEU A 105 -2.91 5.13 -4.53
C LEU A 105 -4.01 6.06 -5.05
N THR A 106 -4.45 7.03 -4.25
CA THR A 106 -5.51 7.97 -4.64
C THR A 106 -5.16 8.79 -5.88
N ASN A 107 -3.88 9.18 -6.04
CA ASN A 107 -3.45 10.04 -7.14
C ASN A 107 -3.13 9.28 -8.44
N HIS A 108 -2.63 8.03 -8.36
CA HIS A 108 -2.11 7.32 -9.53
C HIS A 108 -2.93 6.09 -9.94
N ALA A 109 -3.68 5.46 -9.03
CA ALA A 109 -4.53 4.31 -9.35
C ALA A 109 -5.93 4.81 -9.77
N THR A 110 -6.00 5.41 -10.97
CA THR A 110 -7.21 6.11 -11.44
C THR A 110 -8.19 5.22 -12.18
N ASP A 111 -7.84 3.98 -12.50
CA ASP A 111 -8.71 3.06 -13.24
C ASP A 111 -10.10 2.88 -12.56
N PRO A 112 -11.20 2.84 -13.34
CA PRO A 112 -12.54 2.60 -12.80
C PRO A 112 -12.70 1.28 -12.03
N HIS A 113 -11.87 0.27 -12.32
CA HIS A 113 -11.89 -1.01 -11.61
C HIS A 113 -11.22 -0.96 -10.23
N VAL A 114 -10.51 0.13 -9.90
CA VAL A 114 -9.94 0.29 -8.55
C VAL A 114 -11.08 0.48 -7.56
N PRO A 115 -11.25 -0.42 -6.58
CA PRO A 115 -12.32 -0.31 -5.62
C PRO A 115 -12.26 0.99 -4.83
N TYR A 116 -13.42 1.54 -4.49
CA TYR A 116 -13.49 2.81 -3.78
C TYR A 116 -12.70 2.81 -2.46
N TRP A 117 -12.79 1.73 -1.69
CA TRP A 117 -12.13 1.63 -0.37
C TRP A 117 -10.62 1.91 -0.45
N VAL A 118 -9.97 1.64 -1.59
CA VAL A 118 -8.55 1.94 -1.85
C VAL A 118 -8.29 3.45 -1.81
N ARG A 119 -9.20 4.24 -2.40
CA ARG A 119 -9.14 5.71 -2.39
C ARG A 119 -9.55 6.27 -1.02
N GLY A 120 -10.50 5.61 -0.36
CA GLY A 120 -10.95 5.92 0.99
C GLY A 120 -9.87 5.77 2.06
N MET A 121 -8.84 4.92 1.84
CA MET A 121 -7.75 4.73 2.81
C MET A 121 -7.07 6.05 3.20
N THR A 122 -6.86 6.95 2.24
CA THR A 122 -6.22 8.26 2.49
C THR A 122 -7.09 9.13 3.40
N ILE A 123 -8.41 9.14 3.18
CA ILE A 123 -9.37 9.90 3.98
C ILE A 123 -9.35 9.38 5.42
N THR A 124 -9.49 8.06 5.59
CA THR A 124 -9.47 7.43 6.92
C THR A 124 -8.16 7.70 7.66
N LEU A 125 -7.02 7.68 6.98
CA LEU A 125 -5.72 7.98 7.59
C LEU A 125 -5.58 9.46 8.00
N LEU A 126 -6.05 10.40 7.17
CA LEU A 126 -6.08 11.82 7.53
C LEU A 126 -6.96 12.05 8.76
N GLU A 127 -8.11 11.39 8.84
CA GLU A 127 -8.96 11.47 10.02
C GLU A 127 -8.30 10.90 11.29
N GLU A 128 -7.59 9.78 11.17
CA GLU A 128 -6.84 9.18 12.30
C GLU A 128 -5.70 10.07 12.79
N MET A 129 -5.13 10.88 11.89
CA MET A 129 -4.11 11.87 12.23
C MET A 129 -4.69 13.18 12.77
N GLY A 130 -6.02 13.33 12.82
CA GLY A 130 -6.70 14.57 13.22
C GLY A 130 -6.74 15.65 12.14
N GLU A 131 -6.32 15.33 10.91
CA GLU A 131 -6.23 16.25 9.76
C GLU A 131 -7.58 16.34 9.02
N ILE A 132 -8.64 16.70 9.74
CA ILE A 132 -10.02 16.66 9.25
C ILE A 132 -10.25 17.59 8.06
N GLU A 133 -9.63 18.78 8.08
CA GLU A 133 -9.75 19.74 6.97
C GLU A 133 -9.09 19.20 5.69
N SER A 134 -7.93 18.55 5.83
CA SER A 134 -7.27 17.88 4.71
C SER A 134 -8.13 16.76 4.14
N ALA A 135 -8.80 16.00 5.00
CA ALA A 135 -9.75 14.96 4.58
C ALA A 135 -10.94 15.56 3.80
N ARG A 136 -11.52 16.66 4.28
CA ARG A 136 -12.62 17.37 3.61
C ARG A 136 -12.22 17.90 2.22
N VAL A 137 -11.03 18.50 2.11
CA VAL A 137 -10.48 18.97 0.83
C VAL A 137 -10.30 17.81 -0.15
N LEU A 138 -9.82 16.66 0.33
CA LEU A 138 -9.64 15.48 -0.51
C LEU A 138 -10.97 14.93 -1.04
N ILE A 139 -12.02 14.87 -0.21
CA ILE A 139 -13.37 14.48 -0.66
C ILE A 139 -13.85 15.40 -1.79
N GLY A 140 -13.76 16.73 -1.59
CA GLY A 140 -14.16 17.70 -2.63
C GLY A 140 -13.39 17.51 -3.94
N LYS A 141 -12.08 17.24 -3.86
CA LYS A 141 -11.25 16.91 -5.04
C LYS A 141 -11.75 15.64 -5.74
N LEU A 142 -12.04 14.57 -4.99
CA LEU A 142 -12.50 13.30 -5.55
C LEU A 142 -13.87 13.40 -6.23
N ILE A 143 -14.78 14.22 -5.70
CA ILE A 143 -16.08 14.53 -6.32
C ILE A 143 -15.86 15.30 -7.63
N LYS A 144 -15.02 16.34 -7.62
CA LYS A 144 -14.75 17.17 -8.80
C LYS A 144 -14.15 16.37 -9.96
N HIS A 145 -13.30 15.39 -9.66
CA HIS A 145 -12.68 14.52 -10.67
C HIS A 145 -13.61 13.39 -11.16
N GLY A 146 -14.86 13.30 -10.68
CA GLY A 146 -15.79 12.24 -11.06
C GLY A 146 -15.37 10.85 -10.59
N THR A 147 -14.44 10.79 -9.64
CA THR A 147 -13.92 9.55 -9.03
C THR A 147 -14.73 9.10 -7.83
N LEU A 148 -15.47 10.02 -7.20
CA LEU A 148 -16.46 9.75 -6.18
C LEU A 148 -17.82 10.25 -6.69
N THR A 149 -18.65 9.31 -7.16
CA THR A 149 -19.92 9.62 -7.83
C THR A 149 -21.14 9.14 -7.04
N ASP A 150 -20.97 8.24 -6.08
CA ASP A 150 -22.08 7.73 -5.28
C ASP A 150 -22.48 8.73 -4.18
N SER A 151 -23.69 9.26 -4.29
CA SER A 151 -24.29 10.20 -3.33
C SER A 151 -24.45 9.63 -1.91
N ASN A 152 -24.55 8.31 -1.74
CA ASN A 152 -24.61 7.70 -0.42
C ASN A 152 -23.24 7.65 0.24
N GLU A 153 -22.20 7.42 -0.56
CA GLU A 153 -20.82 7.36 -0.11
C GLU A 153 -20.27 8.73 0.29
N ILE A 154 -20.59 9.76 -0.51
CA ILE A 154 -20.31 11.16 -0.17
C ILE A 154 -20.93 11.50 1.20
N ARG A 155 -22.22 11.18 1.39
CA ARG A 155 -22.93 11.46 2.65
C ARG A 155 -22.38 10.68 3.84
N PHE A 156 -21.94 9.44 3.63
CA PHE A 156 -21.32 8.63 4.68
C PHE A 156 -20.01 9.28 5.17
N LEU A 157 -19.16 9.70 4.24
CA LEU A 157 -17.90 10.35 4.59
C LEU A 157 -18.09 11.73 5.23
N GLU A 158 -18.98 12.57 4.67
CA GLU A 158 -19.26 13.90 5.21
C GLU A 158 -19.80 13.80 6.65
N ARG A 159 -20.73 12.88 6.90
CA ARG A 159 -21.25 12.64 8.25
C ARG A 159 -20.16 12.19 9.21
N GLY A 160 -19.27 11.29 8.78
CA GLY A 160 -18.15 10.83 9.60
C GLY A 160 -17.19 11.97 9.99
N LEU A 161 -16.94 12.92 9.07
CA LEU A 161 -16.12 14.11 9.37
C LEU A 161 -16.80 15.02 10.39
N ASP A 162 -18.10 15.29 10.23
CA ASP A 162 -18.83 16.21 11.09
C ASP A 162 -18.98 15.66 12.53
N GLU A 163 -19.16 14.33 12.68
CA GLU A 163 -19.17 13.66 13.99
C GLU A 163 -17.83 13.84 14.73
N LYS A 164 -16.69 13.71 14.03
CA LYS A 164 -15.36 13.88 14.65
C LYS A 164 -15.05 15.33 14.99
N ILE A 165 -15.51 16.30 14.21
CA ILE A 165 -15.38 17.74 14.53
C ILE A 165 -16.18 18.06 15.80
N GLY A 166 -17.39 17.49 15.93
CA GLY A 166 -18.21 17.67 17.13
C GLY A 166 -17.58 17.11 18.41
N GLN A 167 -16.74 16.08 18.31
CA GLN A 167 -16.02 15.48 19.44
C GLN A 167 -14.73 16.22 19.83
N GLN A 168 -14.22 17.12 18.97
CA GLN A 168 -13.02 17.93 19.25
C GLN A 168 -13.33 19.27 19.95
N LYS A 169 -14.61 19.62 20.15
CA LYS A 169 -15.06 20.81 20.91
C LYS A 169 -15.43 20.47 22.34
#